data_AF-A0A2G1YGN1-F1
#
_entry.id   AF-A0A2G1YGN1-F1
#
_cell.length_a   1.000
_cell.length_b   1.000
_cell.length_c   1.000
_cell.angle_alpha   90.00
_cell.angle_beta   90.00
_cell.angle_gamma   90.00
#
_symmetry.space_group_name_H-M   'P 1'
#
loop_
_entity.id
_entity.type
_entity.pdbx_description
1 polymer ?
#
loop_
_entity_poly.entity_id
_entity_poly.type
_entity_poly.pdbx_seq_one_letter_code
_entity_poly.pdbx_strand_id
1 'polypeptide(L)'
;MPHGVAQKLLTYDLLYDIMGKRIILFLLLIMGFQLSAQTAISGYVNMKDSENWEQKVYLTKLDFAHLKNLKYAKAVAWSPIKADGSFSFEQKHIADKNAVYRLYVNRTEKAIQDTIANGTSFILSSADTMQFYKGNDFFSDYSTTNLAEQEWKRLREFEKQVFNSHFAEEDVSQLKNYAKDSLRILIVKLIGIRQLKNKYLLDQDIAKNPDYYLTLLGELKESELPIAQYRFLEKRLAFLTQEVVEQKYAWSRYINFILGFLVLGLGAILVFLRKRQPELPDLSKQEKNIQSLILQGKTNKEIAIDLFISLSTVKTHITNIYSKLKVSSRQELIRRLPN
;
A
#
# COMPACT_ATOMS: atom_id res chain seq x y z
N MET A 1 4.36 38.60 -83.63
CA MET A 1 4.05 37.45 -82.75
C MET A 1 5.25 36.50 -82.81
N PRO A 2 6.18 36.54 -81.83
CA PRO A 2 6.39 35.33 -81.01
C PRO A 2 6.96 35.57 -79.60
N HIS A 3 6.99 36.79 -79.06
CA HIS A 3 7.70 37.04 -77.79
C HIS A 3 6.97 36.56 -76.51
N GLY A 4 5.64 36.43 -76.53
CA GLY A 4 4.87 35.99 -75.36
C GLY A 4 4.84 34.47 -75.12
N VAL A 5 5.12 33.66 -76.15
CA VAL A 5 5.02 32.19 -76.07
C VAL A 5 6.28 31.59 -75.44
N ALA A 6 7.46 32.14 -75.76
CA ALA A 6 8.73 31.67 -75.22
C ALA A 6 8.87 31.90 -73.71
N GLN A 7 8.38 33.05 -73.21
CA GLN A 7 8.45 33.39 -71.78
C GLN A 7 7.47 32.56 -70.93
N LYS A 8 6.32 32.17 -71.51
CA LYS A 8 5.38 31.22 -70.90
C LYS A 8 5.95 29.81 -70.83
N LEU A 9 6.61 29.32 -71.88
CA LEU A 9 7.24 27.98 -71.90
C LEU A 9 8.37 27.86 -70.86
N LEU A 10 9.25 28.87 -70.77
CA LEU A 10 10.32 28.94 -69.77
C LEU A 10 9.79 28.96 -68.33
N THR A 11 8.64 29.60 -68.08
CA THR A 11 8.05 29.64 -66.73
C THR A 11 7.36 28.33 -66.36
N TYR A 12 6.74 27.62 -67.31
CA TYR A 12 6.20 26.28 -67.08
C TYR A 12 7.29 25.24 -66.82
N ASP A 13 8.39 25.26 -67.57
CA ASP A 13 9.53 24.34 -67.35
C ASP A 13 10.20 24.57 -65.99
N LEU A 14 10.38 25.83 -65.58
CA LEU A 14 10.92 26.17 -64.26
C LEU A 14 9.97 25.71 -63.13
N LEU A 15 8.66 25.87 -63.31
CA LEU A 15 7.64 25.41 -62.36
C LEU A 15 7.61 23.88 -62.26
N TYR A 16 7.77 23.17 -63.38
CA TYR A 16 7.78 21.70 -63.43
C TYR A 16 9.06 21.12 -62.78
N ASP A 17 10.22 21.74 -62.97
CA ASP A 17 11.48 21.34 -62.32
C ASP A 17 11.44 21.60 -60.80
N ILE A 18 10.88 22.74 -60.37
CA ILE A 18 10.71 23.05 -58.94
C ILE A 18 9.68 22.12 -58.28
N MET A 19 8.56 21.84 -58.95
CA MET A 19 7.53 20.89 -58.47
C MET A 19 8.06 19.45 -58.45
N GLY A 20 8.80 19.04 -59.49
CA GLY A 20 9.44 17.72 -59.58
C GLY A 20 10.49 17.50 -58.50
N LYS A 21 11.37 18.49 -58.26
CA LYS A 21 12.34 18.45 -57.14
C LYS A 21 11.67 18.41 -55.79
N ARG A 22 10.54 19.12 -55.59
CA ARG A 22 9.76 19.08 -54.35
C ARG A 22 9.06 17.74 -54.14
N ILE A 23 8.51 17.14 -55.20
CA ILE A 23 7.90 15.80 -55.15
C ILE A 23 8.97 14.73 -54.90
N ILE A 24 10.16 14.84 -55.49
CA ILE A 24 11.29 13.95 -55.21
C ILE A 24 11.81 14.13 -53.78
N LEU A 25 11.89 15.37 -53.27
CA LEU A 25 12.22 15.62 -51.87
C LEU A 25 11.16 15.05 -50.92
N PHE A 26 9.87 15.13 -51.27
CA PHE A 26 8.77 14.58 -50.49
C PHE A 26 8.77 13.04 -50.54
N LEU A 27 9.05 12.45 -51.69
CA LEU A 27 9.24 11.00 -51.87
C LEU A 27 10.49 10.49 -51.12
N LEU A 28 11.60 11.23 -51.13
CA LEU A 28 12.80 10.92 -50.32
C LEU A 28 12.52 11.05 -48.82
N LEU A 29 11.67 12.00 -48.41
CA LEU A 29 11.23 12.17 -47.01
C LEU A 29 10.34 11.00 -46.56
N ILE A 30 9.55 10.43 -47.46
CA ILE A 30 8.71 9.23 -47.20
C ILE A 30 9.54 7.93 -47.26
N MET A 31 10.56 7.87 -48.12
CA MET A 31 11.51 6.73 -48.20
C MET A 31 12.44 6.62 -46.99
N GLY A 32 12.49 7.66 -46.14
CA GLY A 32 13.20 7.68 -44.87
C GLY A 32 12.51 6.95 -43.71
N PHE A 33 11.26 6.50 -43.87
CA PHE A 33 10.65 5.54 -42.96
C PHE A 33 11.16 4.13 -43.25
N GLN A 34 12.46 3.92 -43.09
CA GLN A 34 12.95 2.60 -42.71
C GLN A 34 12.22 2.28 -41.40
N LEU A 35 11.34 1.27 -41.41
CA LEU A 35 10.92 0.58 -40.20
C LEU A 35 12.19 -0.04 -39.58
N SER A 36 12.98 0.78 -38.90
CA SER A 36 14.02 0.30 -38.01
C SER A 36 13.27 -0.44 -36.91
N ALA A 37 13.32 -1.77 -36.94
CA ALA A 37 12.91 -2.55 -35.79
C ALA A 37 13.68 -1.98 -34.59
N GLN A 38 12.99 -1.36 -33.64
CA GLN A 38 13.64 -0.73 -32.50
C GLN A 38 14.33 -1.84 -31.70
N THR A 39 15.65 -1.74 -31.59
CA THR A 39 16.47 -2.69 -30.85
C THR A 39 16.26 -2.46 -29.35
N ALA A 40 15.79 -3.47 -28.63
CA ALA A 40 15.64 -3.38 -27.17
C ALA A 40 16.93 -3.79 -26.45
N ILE A 41 17.64 -4.77 -26.99
CA ILE A 41 18.89 -5.27 -26.41
C ILE A 41 19.93 -5.35 -27.52
N SER A 42 21.10 -4.78 -27.30
CA SER A 42 22.24 -4.95 -28.20
C SER A 42 23.53 -5.06 -27.42
N GLY A 43 24.57 -5.57 -28.06
CA GLY A 43 25.88 -5.56 -27.45
C GLY A 43 26.88 -6.47 -28.12
N TYR A 44 27.95 -6.75 -27.37
CA TYR A 44 29.07 -7.55 -27.83
C TYR A 44 29.35 -8.68 -26.86
N VAL A 45 29.82 -9.80 -27.39
CA VAL A 45 30.30 -10.94 -26.60
C VAL A 45 31.74 -11.24 -26.97
N ASN A 46 32.62 -11.32 -25.97
CA ASN A 46 34.01 -11.69 -26.18
C ASN A 46 34.16 -13.21 -26.18
N MET A 47 34.09 -13.82 -27.36
CA MET A 47 34.24 -15.28 -27.54
C MET A 47 35.71 -15.68 -27.45
N LYS A 48 36.27 -15.70 -26.23
CA LYS A 48 37.51 -16.44 -25.94
C LYS A 48 37.19 -17.94 -26.13
N ASP A 49 37.94 -18.63 -26.99
CA ASP A 49 37.73 -20.03 -27.38
C ASP A 49 36.39 -20.32 -28.10
N SER A 50 36.16 -19.64 -29.23
CA SER A 50 34.92 -19.73 -30.02
C SER A 50 34.51 -21.16 -30.42
N GLU A 51 35.44 -22.11 -30.46
CA GLU A 51 35.17 -23.53 -30.78
C GLU A 51 34.31 -24.24 -29.72
N ASN A 52 34.37 -23.77 -28.46
CA ASN A 52 33.67 -24.36 -27.32
C ASN A 52 32.28 -23.75 -27.07
N TRP A 53 31.93 -22.68 -27.79
CA TRP A 53 30.69 -21.92 -27.59
C TRP A 53 29.84 -21.86 -28.84
N GLU A 54 28.53 -22.02 -28.67
CA GLU A 54 27.59 -21.79 -29.76
C GLU A 54 27.62 -20.32 -30.18
N GLN A 55 27.57 -20.07 -31.49
CA GLN A 55 27.57 -18.71 -32.05
C GLN A 55 26.16 -18.06 -31.98
N LYS A 56 25.49 -18.23 -30.83
CA LYS A 56 24.13 -17.77 -30.56
C LYS A 56 24.02 -17.24 -29.14
N VAL A 57 23.40 -16.08 -29.02
CA VAL A 57 22.94 -15.53 -27.74
C VAL A 57 21.48 -15.91 -27.56
N TYR A 58 21.15 -16.46 -26.41
CA TYR A 58 19.79 -16.86 -26.06
C TYR A 58 19.16 -15.85 -25.10
N LEU A 59 17.90 -15.51 -25.35
CA LEU A 59 17.07 -14.72 -24.47
C LEU A 59 15.95 -15.59 -23.93
N THR A 60 15.85 -15.64 -22.61
CA THR A 60 14.77 -16.35 -21.90
C THR A 60 14.08 -15.41 -20.93
N LYS A 61 12.77 -15.57 -20.79
CA LYS A 61 11.98 -14.91 -19.76
C LYS A 61 11.93 -15.81 -18.54
N LEU A 62 12.35 -15.30 -17.39
CA LEU A 62 12.33 -16.03 -16.14
C LEU A 62 10.98 -15.90 -15.44
N ASP A 63 10.53 -16.99 -14.84
CA ASP A 63 9.48 -16.91 -13.84
C ASP A 63 10.04 -16.22 -12.59
N PHE A 64 9.40 -15.12 -12.20
CA PHE A 64 9.76 -14.38 -11.00
C PHE A 64 9.78 -15.27 -9.74
N ALA A 65 8.90 -16.29 -9.67
CA ALA A 65 8.87 -17.26 -8.56
C ALA A 65 10.11 -18.17 -8.50
N HIS A 66 10.80 -18.34 -9.62
CA HIS A 66 11.83 -19.36 -9.81
C HIS A 66 13.09 -18.79 -10.47
N LEU A 67 13.55 -17.60 -10.07
CA LEU A 67 14.69 -16.89 -10.69
C LEU A 67 15.99 -17.71 -10.79
N LYS A 68 16.22 -18.64 -9.87
CA LYS A 68 17.41 -19.51 -9.87
C LYS A 68 17.19 -20.86 -10.57
N ASN A 69 15.94 -21.21 -10.90
CA ASN A 69 15.60 -22.50 -11.47
C ASN A 69 15.16 -22.34 -12.94
N LEU A 70 16.12 -22.60 -13.84
CA LEU A 70 15.94 -22.45 -15.28
C LEU A 70 14.90 -23.42 -15.88
N LYS A 71 14.46 -24.45 -15.15
CA LYS A 71 13.36 -25.34 -15.59
C LYS A 71 12.06 -24.57 -15.86
N TYR A 72 11.86 -23.45 -15.17
CA TYR A 72 10.68 -22.60 -15.31
C TYR A 72 10.90 -21.42 -16.25
N ALA A 73 12.09 -21.30 -16.86
CA ALA A 73 12.38 -20.28 -17.84
C ALA A 73 11.64 -20.58 -19.15
N LYS A 74 11.03 -19.56 -19.76
CA LYS A 74 10.44 -19.64 -21.09
C LYS A 74 11.43 -19.10 -22.11
N ALA A 75 11.77 -19.90 -23.11
CA ALA A 75 12.50 -19.43 -24.27
C ALA A 75 11.72 -18.31 -24.97
N VAL A 76 12.42 -17.21 -25.29
CA VAL A 76 11.83 -16.05 -25.96
C VAL A 76 12.35 -15.95 -27.38
N ALA A 77 13.67 -15.86 -27.53
CA ALA A 77 14.34 -15.69 -28.81
C ALA A 77 15.82 -16.08 -28.70
N TRP A 78 16.49 -16.16 -29.84
CA TRP A 78 17.94 -16.20 -29.93
C TRP A 78 18.42 -15.27 -31.04
N SER A 79 19.63 -14.77 -30.94
CA SER A 79 20.29 -13.94 -31.95
C SER A 79 21.62 -14.60 -32.34
N PRO A 80 21.97 -14.66 -33.63
CA PRO A 80 23.32 -15.05 -34.03
C PRO A 80 24.35 -14.04 -33.51
N ILE A 81 25.55 -14.52 -33.23
CA ILE A 81 26.72 -13.69 -32.94
C ILE A 81 27.43 -13.43 -34.26
N LYS A 82 27.61 -12.15 -34.61
CA LYS A 82 28.31 -11.76 -35.84
C LYS A 82 29.82 -11.92 -35.68
N ALA A 83 30.57 -11.83 -36.78
CA ALA A 83 32.03 -11.97 -36.80
C ALA A 83 32.75 -10.94 -35.90
N ASP A 84 32.16 -9.77 -35.68
CA ASP A 84 32.67 -8.73 -34.78
C ASP A 84 32.27 -8.94 -33.30
N GLY A 85 31.57 -10.04 -33.01
CA GLY A 85 31.04 -10.39 -31.70
C GLY A 85 29.70 -9.72 -31.36
N SER A 86 29.10 -8.96 -32.28
CA SER A 86 27.86 -8.23 -32.01
C SER A 86 26.61 -9.11 -32.07
N PHE A 87 25.60 -8.75 -31.26
CA PHE A 87 24.27 -9.36 -31.23
C PHE A 87 23.18 -8.33 -30.94
N SER A 88 21.92 -8.65 -31.25
CA SER A 88 20.79 -7.76 -30.99
C SER A 88 19.45 -8.49 -30.88
N PHE A 89 18.54 -7.98 -30.05
CA PHE A 89 17.14 -8.41 -29.95
C PHE A 89 16.21 -7.22 -30.16
N GLU A 90 15.17 -7.44 -30.97
CA GLU A 90 14.11 -6.47 -31.25
C GLU A 90 13.15 -6.31 -30.06
N GLN A 91 12.53 -5.13 -29.94
CA GLN A 91 11.53 -4.81 -28.91
C GLN A 91 10.35 -5.77 -28.86
N LYS A 92 9.93 -6.36 -29.99
CA LYS A 92 8.80 -7.32 -30.03
C LYS A 92 9.00 -8.55 -29.13
N HIS A 93 10.25 -8.84 -28.76
CA HIS A 93 10.59 -9.96 -27.85
C HIS A 93 10.47 -9.59 -26.37
N ILE A 94 10.31 -8.31 -26.05
CA ILE A 94 10.26 -7.79 -24.69
C ILE A 94 8.81 -7.44 -24.35
N ALA A 95 8.39 -7.85 -23.16
CA ALA A 95 7.06 -7.54 -22.63
C ALA A 95 6.89 -6.05 -22.33
N ASP A 96 5.67 -5.55 -22.47
CA ASP A 96 5.30 -4.15 -22.21
C ASP A 96 5.58 -3.71 -20.78
N LYS A 97 5.44 -4.64 -19.83
CA LYS A 97 5.72 -4.40 -18.41
C LYS A 97 7.03 -5.05 -18.00
N ASN A 98 7.64 -4.49 -16.95
CA ASN A 98 8.86 -5.02 -16.32
C ASN A 98 8.77 -6.53 -16.10
N ALA A 99 9.68 -7.25 -16.74
CA ALA A 99 9.84 -8.68 -16.57
C ALA A 99 11.32 -9.02 -16.42
N VAL A 100 11.59 -10.15 -15.78
CA VAL A 100 12.95 -10.64 -15.62
C VAL A 100 13.31 -11.51 -16.80
N TYR A 101 14.46 -11.21 -17.40
CA TYR A 101 15.05 -11.97 -18.48
C TYR A 101 16.40 -12.52 -18.06
N ARG A 102 16.85 -13.56 -18.76
CA ARG A 102 18.21 -14.06 -18.70
C ARG A 102 18.76 -14.18 -20.11
N LEU A 103 19.98 -13.69 -20.26
CA LEU A 103 20.73 -13.72 -21.50
C LEU A 103 22.00 -14.54 -21.28
N TYR A 104 22.24 -15.51 -22.16
CA TYR A 104 23.29 -16.53 -21.98
C TYR A 104 23.76 -17.10 -23.32
N VAL A 105 24.88 -17.81 -23.28
CA VAL A 105 25.43 -18.57 -24.41
C VAL A 105 25.60 -20.03 -23.98
N ASN A 106 25.27 -20.96 -24.88
CA ASN A 106 25.47 -22.38 -24.66
C ASN A 106 26.87 -22.83 -25.09
N ARG A 107 27.38 -23.86 -24.43
CA ARG A 107 28.56 -24.57 -24.93
C ARG A 107 28.19 -25.46 -26.10
N THR A 108 29.12 -25.69 -27.02
CA THR A 108 28.93 -26.67 -28.10
C THR A 108 28.87 -28.08 -27.53
N GLU A 109 28.18 -28.99 -28.22
CA GLU A 109 28.02 -30.40 -27.81
C GLU A 109 29.37 -31.15 -27.61
N LYS A 110 30.47 -30.58 -28.12
CA LYS A 110 31.83 -31.10 -27.96
C LYS A 110 32.45 -30.81 -26.58
N ALA A 111 31.85 -29.96 -25.76
CA ALA A 111 32.33 -29.64 -24.41
C ALA A 111 31.68 -30.56 -23.35
N ILE A 112 32.44 -31.49 -22.79
CA ILE A 112 31.93 -32.66 -22.04
C ILE A 112 31.60 -32.39 -20.54
N GLN A 113 31.82 -31.18 -20.00
CA GLN A 113 31.57 -30.90 -18.57
C GLN A 113 30.60 -29.74 -18.30
N ASP A 114 29.62 -30.05 -17.45
CA ASP A 114 28.58 -29.24 -16.79
C ASP A 114 28.13 -27.97 -17.52
N THR A 115 26.90 -28.03 -18.03
CA THR A 115 26.16 -26.96 -18.71
C THR A 115 25.69 -25.87 -17.74
N ILE A 116 26.57 -25.33 -16.93
CA ILE A 116 26.28 -24.08 -16.23
C ILE A 116 26.39 -22.97 -17.28
N ALA A 117 25.24 -22.58 -17.84
CA ALA A 117 25.12 -21.50 -18.81
C ALA A 117 25.60 -20.17 -18.21
N ASN A 118 26.79 -19.72 -18.64
CA ASN A 118 27.29 -18.39 -18.35
C ASN A 118 26.31 -17.37 -18.94
N GLY A 119 25.70 -16.59 -18.04
CA GLY A 119 24.63 -15.67 -18.42
C GLY A 119 24.26 -14.74 -17.28
N THR A 120 23.70 -13.60 -17.65
CA THR A 120 23.27 -12.57 -16.71
C THR A 120 21.75 -12.44 -16.70
N SER A 121 21.19 -12.10 -15.56
CA SER A 121 19.75 -11.87 -15.40
C SER A 121 19.49 -10.39 -15.12
N PHE A 122 18.45 -9.84 -15.75
CA PHE A 122 18.14 -8.42 -15.71
C PHE A 122 16.64 -8.18 -15.85
N ILE A 123 16.18 -6.99 -15.49
CA ILE A 123 14.83 -6.49 -15.72
C ILE A 123 14.81 -5.61 -16.97
N LEU A 124 13.78 -5.79 -17.80
CA LEU A 124 13.53 -4.92 -18.94
C LEU A 124 12.03 -4.80 -19.22
N SER A 125 11.64 -3.69 -19.84
CA SER A 125 10.32 -3.48 -20.45
C SER A 125 10.50 -3.06 -21.90
N SER A 126 9.46 -3.18 -22.74
CA SER A 126 9.56 -2.80 -24.16
C SER A 126 9.81 -1.31 -24.37
N ALA A 127 9.53 -0.48 -23.37
CA ALA A 127 9.82 0.96 -23.37
C ALA A 127 11.30 1.29 -23.11
N ASP A 128 12.10 0.29 -22.73
CA ASP A 128 13.48 0.46 -22.32
C ASP A 128 14.48 -0.18 -23.29
N THR A 129 15.73 0.26 -23.18
CA THR A 129 16.84 -0.28 -23.96
C THR A 129 18.00 -0.69 -23.07
N MET A 130 18.77 -1.67 -23.53
CA MET A 130 19.93 -2.22 -22.83
C MET A 130 21.09 -2.46 -23.79
N GLN A 131 22.28 -2.02 -23.39
CA GLN A 131 23.50 -2.16 -24.18
C GLN A 131 24.57 -2.91 -23.38
N PHE A 132 25.01 -4.07 -23.90
CA PHE A 132 26.13 -4.84 -23.37
C PHE A 132 27.45 -4.43 -24.03
N TYR A 133 28.48 -4.24 -23.21
CA TYR A 133 29.82 -3.85 -23.64
C TYR A 133 30.78 -5.04 -23.62
N LYS A 134 31.92 -4.87 -24.28
CA LYS A 134 33.00 -5.86 -24.24
C LYS A 134 33.57 -5.92 -22.82
N GLY A 135 33.44 -7.09 -22.19
CA GLY A 135 33.97 -7.38 -20.87
C GLY A 135 34.88 -8.61 -20.88
N ASN A 136 35.43 -8.94 -19.71
CA ASN A 136 36.16 -10.19 -19.51
C ASN A 136 35.22 -11.40 -19.38
N ASP A 137 34.07 -11.20 -18.75
CA ASP A 137 33.02 -12.20 -18.58
C ASP A 137 31.86 -11.91 -19.53
N PHE A 138 31.08 -12.96 -19.86
CA PHE A 138 29.90 -12.78 -20.68
C PHE A 138 28.85 -11.92 -19.96
N PHE A 139 28.45 -10.83 -20.61
CA PHE A 139 27.35 -9.95 -20.18
C PHE A 139 27.56 -9.31 -18.79
N SER A 140 28.82 -9.16 -18.35
CA SER A 140 29.16 -8.49 -17.09
C SER A 140 28.87 -6.99 -17.13
N ASP A 141 29.23 -6.36 -18.23
CA ASP A 141 29.27 -4.92 -18.37
C ASP A 141 28.16 -4.45 -19.29
N TYR A 142 27.24 -3.67 -18.75
CA TYR A 142 26.10 -3.15 -19.50
C TYR A 142 25.55 -1.86 -18.90
N SER A 143 24.85 -1.12 -19.75
CA SER A 143 24.01 0.02 -19.40
C SER A 143 22.55 -0.26 -19.77
N THR A 144 21.64 0.41 -19.09
CA THR A 144 20.20 0.24 -19.30
C THR A 144 19.47 1.55 -19.00
N THR A 145 18.40 1.82 -19.75
CA THR A 145 17.46 2.91 -19.43
C THR A 145 16.44 2.50 -18.37
N ASN A 146 16.27 1.20 -18.14
CA ASN A 146 15.28 0.67 -17.20
C ASN A 146 15.66 0.96 -15.75
N LEU A 147 14.85 1.77 -15.08
CA LEU A 147 15.08 2.17 -13.70
C LEU A 147 15.05 0.98 -12.72
N ALA A 148 14.19 -0.02 -12.95
CA ALA A 148 14.10 -1.19 -12.07
C ALA A 148 15.36 -2.04 -12.12
N GLU A 149 15.99 -2.17 -13.29
CA GLU A 149 17.27 -2.84 -13.43
C GLU A 149 18.42 -2.04 -12.83
N GLN A 150 18.42 -0.71 -12.94
CA GLN A 150 19.44 0.12 -12.28
C GLN A 150 19.43 -0.10 -10.77
N GLU A 151 18.25 -0.09 -10.14
CA GLU A 151 18.11 -0.40 -8.71
C GLU A 151 18.48 -1.85 -8.39
N TRP A 152 18.07 -2.81 -9.22
CA TRP A 152 18.40 -4.21 -8.99
C TRP A 152 19.91 -4.48 -9.11
N LYS A 153 20.61 -3.77 -10.01
CA LYS A 153 22.07 -3.82 -10.13
C LYS A 153 22.74 -3.28 -8.88
N ARG A 154 22.32 -2.11 -8.39
CA ARG A 154 22.87 -1.52 -7.16
C ARG A 154 22.64 -2.42 -5.94
N LEU A 155 21.48 -3.06 -5.83
CA LEU A 155 21.22 -4.06 -4.78
C LEU A 155 22.21 -5.24 -4.84
N ARG A 156 22.51 -5.77 -6.04
CA ARG A 156 23.49 -6.86 -6.20
C ARG A 156 24.91 -6.42 -5.87
N GLU A 157 25.30 -5.20 -6.25
CA GLU A 157 26.61 -4.63 -5.91
C GLU A 157 26.74 -4.46 -4.39
N PHE A 158 25.69 -3.96 -3.75
CA PHE A 158 25.58 -3.87 -2.30
C PHE A 158 25.70 -5.24 -1.62
N GLU A 159 24.94 -6.25 -2.07
CA GLU A 159 25.02 -7.62 -1.53
C GLU A 159 26.44 -8.20 -1.63
N LYS A 160 27.14 -7.96 -2.75
CA LYS A 160 28.53 -8.39 -2.93
C LYS A 160 29.48 -7.71 -1.94
N GLN A 161 29.28 -6.42 -1.67
CA GLN A 161 30.10 -5.68 -0.70
C GLN A 161 29.88 -6.21 0.71
N VAL A 162 28.61 -6.37 1.12
CA VAL A 162 28.23 -6.87 2.46
C VAL A 162 28.71 -8.29 2.71
N PHE A 163 28.69 -9.17 1.70
CA PHE A 163 29.13 -10.56 1.87
C PHE A 163 30.66 -10.71 1.93
N ASN A 164 31.41 -9.72 1.42
CA ASN A 164 32.87 -9.74 1.37
C ASN A 164 33.53 -9.01 2.55
N SER A 165 32.81 -8.22 3.35
CA SER A 165 33.32 -7.55 4.55
C SER A 165 33.00 -8.33 5.84
N HIS A 166 33.97 -8.43 6.75
CA HIS A 166 33.70 -8.85 8.13
C HIS A 166 32.89 -7.74 8.83
N PHE A 167 31.66 -8.05 9.25
CA PHE A 167 30.65 -7.12 9.76
C PHE A 167 31.14 -6.20 10.91
N ALA A 168 31.13 -4.87 10.69
CA ALA A 168 31.23 -3.85 11.74
C ALA A 168 29.86 -3.13 11.96
N GLU A 169 29.62 -2.58 13.16
CA GLU A 169 28.34 -1.93 13.53
C GLU A 169 27.98 -0.71 12.66
N GLU A 170 28.97 -0.01 12.12
CA GLU A 170 28.78 1.17 11.28
C GLU A 170 28.16 0.81 9.90
N ASP A 171 28.51 -0.38 9.38
CA ASP A 171 27.95 -0.94 8.14
C ASP A 171 26.46 -1.24 8.26
N VAL A 172 25.98 -1.57 9.48
CA VAL A 172 24.56 -1.89 9.77
C VAL A 172 23.66 -0.65 9.64
N SER A 173 24.18 0.53 9.98
CA SER A 173 23.46 1.80 9.87
C SER A 173 23.34 2.25 8.41
N GLN A 174 24.42 2.10 7.62
CA GLN A 174 24.39 2.34 6.18
C GLN A 174 23.47 1.33 5.46
N LEU A 175 23.45 0.06 5.91
CA LEU A 175 22.52 -0.99 5.48
C LEU A 175 21.06 -0.52 5.61
N LYS A 176 20.71 0.04 6.77
CA LYS A 176 19.36 0.48 7.09
C LYS A 176 18.93 1.67 6.24
N ASN A 177 19.85 2.59 5.93
CA ASN A 177 19.56 3.77 5.11
C ASN A 177 19.43 3.39 3.62
N TYR A 178 20.31 2.54 3.10
CA TYR A 178 20.22 2.08 1.70
C TYR A 178 18.98 1.20 1.47
N ALA A 179 18.70 0.27 2.39
CA ALA A 179 17.47 -0.52 2.40
C ALA A 179 16.21 0.33 2.66
N LYS A 180 16.34 1.59 3.07
CA LYS A 180 15.24 2.56 3.19
C LYS A 180 15.08 3.41 1.91
N ASP A 181 16.18 3.72 1.22
CA ASP A 181 16.19 4.62 0.06
C ASP A 181 15.97 3.90 -1.29
N SER A 182 16.43 2.65 -1.47
CA SER A 182 16.16 1.82 -2.66
C SER A 182 14.71 1.28 -2.72
N LEU A 183 13.90 1.58 -1.70
CA LEU A 183 12.49 1.18 -1.52
C LEU A 183 11.48 1.86 -2.46
N ARG A 184 11.90 2.61 -3.49
CA ARG A 184 10.94 3.26 -4.40
C ARG A 184 10.38 2.32 -5.47
N ILE A 185 10.96 1.13 -5.68
CA ILE A 185 10.52 0.19 -6.71
C ILE A 185 10.04 -1.12 -6.07
N LEU A 186 8.72 -1.31 -6.05
CA LEU A 186 8.05 -2.42 -5.39
C LEU A 186 8.53 -3.81 -5.84
N ILE A 187 8.96 -3.96 -7.09
CA ILE A 187 9.49 -5.23 -7.60
C ILE A 187 10.83 -5.61 -6.93
N VAL A 188 11.66 -4.63 -6.56
CA VAL A 188 12.94 -4.88 -5.89
C VAL A 188 12.72 -5.30 -4.45
N LYS A 189 11.74 -4.67 -3.75
CA LYS A 189 11.30 -5.13 -2.42
C LYS A 189 10.86 -6.60 -2.44
N LEU A 190 10.07 -6.97 -3.44
CA LEU A 190 9.61 -8.35 -3.64
C LEU A 190 10.77 -9.34 -3.85
N ILE A 191 11.81 -8.95 -4.59
CA ILE A 191 13.01 -9.78 -4.79
C ILE A 191 13.71 -10.01 -3.44
N GLY A 192 13.94 -8.95 -2.66
CA GLY A 192 14.56 -9.06 -1.34
C GLY A 192 13.76 -9.96 -0.39
N ILE A 193 12.44 -9.79 -0.34
CA ILE A 193 11.54 -10.63 0.47
C ILE A 193 11.58 -12.09 0.03
N ARG A 194 11.67 -12.35 -1.27
CA ARG A 194 11.81 -13.72 -1.79
C ARG A 194 13.15 -14.33 -1.39
N GLN A 195 14.23 -13.55 -1.33
CA GLN A 195 15.50 -14.05 -0.80
C GLN A 195 15.39 -14.40 0.68
N LEU A 196 14.76 -13.55 1.51
CA LEU A 196 14.50 -13.85 2.92
C LEU A 196 13.70 -15.15 3.07
N LYS A 197 12.68 -15.35 2.22
CA LYS A 197 11.90 -16.61 2.19
C LYS A 197 12.79 -17.81 1.88
N ASN A 198 13.62 -17.71 0.84
CA ASN A 198 14.51 -18.80 0.41
C ASN A 198 15.58 -19.13 1.47
N LYS A 199 15.93 -18.17 2.32
CA LYS A 199 16.82 -18.35 3.48
C LYS A 199 16.07 -18.79 4.76
N TYR A 200 14.75 -19.03 4.70
CA TYR A 200 13.89 -19.34 5.86
C TYR A 200 13.87 -18.25 6.95
N LEU A 201 14.24 -17.01 6.61
CA LEU A 201 14.30 -15.87 7.54
C LEU A 201 13.04 -15.00 7.50
N LEU A 202 12.22 -15.15 6.47
CA LEU A 202 11.07 -14.26 6.24
C LEU A 202 10.08 -14.26 7.41
N ASP A 203 9.81 -15.40 8.00
CA ASP A 203 8.79 -15.51 9.05
C ASP A 203 9.21 -14.83 10.34
N GLN A 204 10.49 -14.97 10.69
CA GLN A 204 11.08 -14.31 11.85
C GLN A 204 11.06 -12.78 11.65
N ASP A 205 11.32 -12.30 10.44
CA ASP A 205 11.32 -10.88 10.15
C ASP A 205 9.89 -10.29 10.10
N ILE A 206 8.91 -11.03 9.55
CA ILE A 206 7.49 -10.64 9.61
C ILE A 206 7.02 -10.56 11.06
N ALA A 207 7.37 -11.51 11.91
CA ALA A 207 6.99 -11.49 13.32
C ALA A 207 7.57 -10.26 14.06
N LYS A 208 8.79 -9.83 13.69
CA LYS A 208 9.42 -8.63 14.28
C LYS A 208 8.84 -7.31 13.73
N ASN A 209 8.45 -7.29 12.46
CA ASN A 209 8.07 -6.07 11.74
C ASN A 209 6.72 -6.19 10.98
N PRO A 210 5.61 -6.61 11.62
CA PRO A 210 4.38 -6.97 10.91
C PRO A 210 3.76 -5.79 10.13
N ASP A 211 3.79 -4.59 10.70
CA ASP A 211 3.20 -3.38 10.08
C ASP A 211 3.90 -2.98 8.78
N TYR A 212 5.23 -3.19 8.69
CA TYR A 212 5.98 -2.94 7.47
C TYR A 212 5.46 -3.83 6.32
N TYR A 213 5.29 -5.13 6.59
CA TYR A 213 4.84 -6.08 5.58
C TYR A 213 3.36 -5.92 5.20
N LEU A 214 2.51 -5.50 6.15
CA LEU A 214 1.12 -5.15 5.89
C LEU A 214 1.01 -3.91 4.99
N THR A 215 1.78 -2.86 5.30
CA THR A 215 1.85 -1.63 4.50
C THR A 215 2.37 -1.94 3.10
N LEU A 216 3.45 -2.71 3.02
CA LEU A 216 4.02 -3.14 1.74
C LEU A 216 3.05 -3.99 0.92
N LEU A 217 2.29 -4.88 1.54
CA LEU A 217 1.25 -5.63 0.83
C LEU A 217 0.17 -4.70 0.27
N GLY A 218 -0.19 -3.64 1.00
CA GLY A 218 -1.06 -2.57 0.52
C GLY A 218 -0.49 -1.87 -0.71
N GLU A 219 0.75 -1.38 -0.62
CA GLU A 219 1.47 -0.74 -1.74
C GLU A 219 1.54 -1.66 -2.97
N LEU A 220 1.73 -2.97 -2.77
CA LEU A 220 1.77 -3.97 -3.83
C LEU A 220 0.42 -4.19 -4.51
N LYS A 221 -0.68 -4.17 -3.74
CA LYS A 221 -2.04 -4.31 -4.26
C LYS A 221 -2.50 -3.09 -5.05
N GLU A 222 -2.06 -1.90 -4.64
CA GLU A 222 -2.34 -0.64 -5.32
C GLU A 222 -1.46 -0.45 -6.57
N SER A 223 -0.37 -1.20 -6.69
CA SER A 223 0.53 -1.13 -7.84
C SER A 223 0.01 -1.89 -9.07
N GLU A 224 0.56 -1.54 -10.23
CA GLU A 224 0.31 -2.26 -11.49
C GLU A 224 0.99 -3.63 -11.62
N LEU A 225 1.62 -4.13 -10.55
CA LEU A 225 2.33 -5.41 -10.57
C LEU A 225 1.34 -6.59 -10.66
N PRO A 226 1.62 -7.61 -11.48
CA PRO A 226 0.79 -8.81 -11.54
C PRO A 226 0.68 -9.49 -10.17
N ILE A 227 -0.55 -9.82 -9.75
CA ILE A 227 -0.86 -10.46 -8.45
C ILE A 227 0.00 -11.71 -8.19
N ALA A 228 0.31 -12.48 -9.24
CA ALA A 228 1.17 -13.66 -9.15
C ALA A 228 2.55 -13.38 -8.53
N GLN A 229 3.09 -12.15 -8.68
CA GLN A 229 4.41 -11.80 -8.19
C GLN A 229 4.47 -11.75 -6.66
N TYR A 230 3.42 -11.24 -6.00
CA TYR A 230 3.37 -11.04 -4.54
C TYR A 230 2.41 -11.96 -3.80
N ARG A 231 1.65 -12.82 -4.49
CA ARG A 231 0.71 -13.78 -3.89
C ARG A 231 1.30 -14.63 -2.76
N PHE A 232 2.59 -14.95 -2.84
CA PHE A 232 3.27 -15.71 -1.77
C PHE A 232 3.33 -14.94 -0.44
N LEU A 233 3.56 -13.63 -0.52
CA LEU A 233 3.64 -12.74 0.64
C LEU A 233 2.23 -12.53 1.21
N GLU A 234 1.24 -12.30 0.34
CA GLU A 234 -0.17 -12.22 0.74
C GLU A 234 -0.61 -13.46 1.51
N LYS A 235 -0.35 -14.66 0.97
CA LYS A 235 -0.69 -15.92 1.64
C LYS A 235 0.00 -16.08 2.99
N ARG A 236 1.27 -15.67 3.11
CA ARG A 236 2.03 -15.80 4.36
C ARG A 236 1.56 -14.81 5.41
N LEU A 237 1.28 -13.57 5.01
CA LEU A 237 0.72 -12.55 5.88
C LEU A 237 -0.68 -12.94 6.35
N ALA A 238 -1.56 -13.44 5.48
CA ALA A 238 -2.89 -13.90 5.89
C ALA A 238 -2.84 -14.95 7.02
N PHE A 239 -1.84 -15.84 7.01
CA PHE A 239 -1.65 -16.81 8.08
C PHE A 239 -1.17 -16.17 9.39
N LEU A 240 -0.18 -15.27 9.33
CA LEU A 240 0.43 -14.65 10.50
C LEU A 240 -0.41 -13.53 11.10
N THR A 241 -1.15 -12.80 10.26
CA THR A 241 -2.01 -11.71 10.71
C THR A 241 -3.22 -12.25 11.44
N GLN A 242 -3.70 -13.45 11.17
CA GLN A 242 -4.80 -14.03 11.96
C GLN A 242 -4.42 -14.17 13.44
N GLU A 243 -3.16 -14.49 13.74
CA GLU A 243 -2.65 -14.60 15.11
C GLU A 243 -2.40 -13.23 15.77
N VAL A 244 -1.84 -12.27 15.02
CA VAL A 244 -1.54 -10.90 15.49
C VAL A 244 -2.82 -10.05 15.62
N VAL A 245 -3.75 -10.19 14.68
CA VAL A 245 -5.07 -9.54 14.68
C VAL A 245 -5.89 -10.06 15.86
N GLU A 246 -5.97 -11.36 16.10
CA GLU A 246 -6.66 -11.90 17.29
C GLU A 246 -6.13 -11.31 18.60
N GLN A 247 -4.81 -11.13 18.74
CA GLN A 247 -4.23 -10.46 19.90
C GLN A 247 -4.66 -8.99 20.04
N LYS A 248 -4.65 -8.23 18.95
CA LYS A 248 -5.04 -6.81 18.97
C LYS A 248 -6.54 -6.65 19.28
N TYR A 249 -7.38 -7.55 18.76
CA TYR A 249 -8.83 -7.56 19.02
C TYR A 249 -9.18 -8.04 20.44
N ALA A 250 -8.34 -8.86 21.08
CA ALA A 250 -8.52 -9.25 22.48
C ALA A 250 -8.45 -8.04 23.42
N TRP A 251 -7.52 -7.11 23.18
CA TRP A 251 -7.43 -5.85 23.94
C TRP A 251 -8.68 -4.97 23.77
N SER A 252 -9.22 -4.85 22.55
CA SER A 252 -10.46 -4.11 22.31
C SER A 252 -11.66 -4.75 23.00
N ARG A 253 -11.76 -6.08 23.03
CA ARG A 253 -12.81 -6.80 23.78
C ARG A 253 -12.74 -6.50 25.27
N TYR A 254 -11.53 -6.54 25.86
CA TYR A 254 -11.34 -6.25 27.28
C TYR A 254 -11.76 -4.80 27.65
N ILE A 255 -11.41 -3.82 26.80
CA ILE A 255 -11.84 -2.42 26.97
C ILE A 255 -13.37 -2.32 26.90
N ASN A 256 -14.03 -3.01 25.96
CA ASN A 256 -15.49 -3.01 25.87
C ASN A 256 -16.15 -3.65 27.09
N PHE A 257 -15.57 -4.72 27.66
CA PHE A 257 -16.04 -5.31 28.91
C PHE A 257 -15.93 -4.33 30.08
N ILE A 258 -14.79 -3.65 30.22
CA ILE A 258 -14.59 -2.62 31.26
C ILE A 258 -15.61 -1.49 31.08
N LEU A 259 -15.78 -0.99 29.86
CA LEU A 259 -16.72 0.08 29.56
C LEU A 259 -18.17 -0.33 29.87
N GLY A 260 -18.54 -1.56 29.52
CA GLY A 260 -19.85 -2.13 29.88
C GLY A 260 -20.07 -2.21 31.39
N PHE A 261 -19.08 -2.69 32.14
CA PHE A 261 -19.14 -2.72 33.62
C PHE A 261 -19.25 -1.31 34.22
N LEU A 262 -18.53 -0.33 33.66
CA LEU A 262 -18.56 1.05 34.10
C LEU A 262 -19.93 1.68 33.88
N VAL A 263 -20.54 1.47 32.71
CA VAL A 263 -21.90 1.93 32.38
C VAL A 263 -22.94 1.27 33.30
N LEU A 264 -22.83 -0.04 33.53
CA LEU A 264 -23.73 -0.76 34.46
C LEU A 264 -23.58 -0.25 35.90
N GLY A 265 -22.35 -0.01 36.35
CA GLY A 265 -22.05 0.55 37.67
C GLY A 265 -22.65 1.95 37.85
N LEU A 266 -22.46 2.84 36.86
CA LEU A 266 -23.08 4.17 36.85
C LEU A 266 -24.61 4.09 36.85
N GLY A 267 -25.20 3.20 36.05
CA GLY A 267 -26.64 2.96 36.04
C GLY A 267 -27.17 2.49 37.40
N ALA A 268 -26.47 1.56 38.04
CA ALA A 268 -26.82 1.08 39.38
C ALA A 268 -26.73 2.18 40.44
N ILE A 269 -25.69 3.02 40.38
CA ILE A 269 -25.55 4.19 41.27
C ILE A 269 -26.71 5.17 41.07
N LEU A 270 -27.07 5.48 39.82
CA LEU A 270 -28.21 6.37 39.53
C LEU A 270 -29.54 5.80 40.07
N VAL A 271 -29.77 4.49 39.91
CA VAL A 271 -30.96 3.82 40.47
C VAL A 271 -30.95 3.84 42.00
N PHE A 272 -29.79 3.61 42.61
CA PHE A 272 -29.63 3.63 44.06
C PHE A 272 -29.87 5.03 44.65
N LEU A 273 -29.40 6.09 43.96
CA LEU A 273 -29.65 7.48 44.33
C LEU A 273 -31.13 7.85 44.18
N ARG A 274 -31.81 7.36 43.14
CA ARG A 274 -33.25 7.61 42.93
C ARG A 274 -34.13 6.97 44.01
N LYS A 275 -33.77 5.79 44.53
CA LYS A 275 -34.49 5.10 45.62
C LYS A 275 -34.37 5.78 46.99
N ARG A 276 -33.51 6.79 47.14
CA ARG A 276 -33.32 7.53 48.40
C ARG A 276 -34.15 8.82 48.53
N GLN A 277 -35.09 9.10 47.62
CA GLN A 277 -36.02 10.19 47.88
C GLN A 277 -36.98 9.78 49.02
N PRO A 278 -37.02 10.51 50.14
CA PRO A 278 -37.95 10.21 51.21
C PRO A 278 -39.37 10.49 50.71
N GLU A 279 -40.20 9.45 50.67
CA GLU A 279 -41.64 9.62 50.45
C GLU A 279 -42.18 10.57 51.53
N LEU A 280 -42.80 11.67 51.11
CA LEU A 280 -43.49 12.56 52.03
C LEU A 280 -44.60 11.75 52.72
N PRO A 281 -44.71 11.79 54.05
CA PRO A 281 -45.73 11.02 54.76
C PRO A 281 -47.13 11.42 54.29
N ASP A 282 -47.96 10.41 54.01
CA ASP A 282 -49.25 10.61 53.36
C ASP A 282 -50.22 11.36 54.29
N LEU A 283 -50.50 12.62 53.93
CA LEU A 283 -51.53 13.41 54.59
C LEU A 283 -52.91 12.88 54.18
N SER A 284 -53.85 12.82 55.12
CA SER A 284 -55.25 12.54 54.83
C SER A 284 -55.86 13.60 53.91
N LYS A 285 -56.98 13.29 53.26
CA LYS A 285 -57.68 14.21 52.34
C LYS A 285 -57.97 15.57 52.99
N GLN A 286 -58.44 15.57 54.25
CA GLN A 286 -58.71 16.79 55.03
C GLN A 286 -57.42 17.57 55.33
N GLU A 287 -56.34 16.88 55.70
CA GLU A 287 -55.05 17.51 55.97
C GLU A 287 -54.43 18.13 54.70
N LYS A 288 -54.59 17.49 53.53
CA LYS A 288 -54.17 18.04 52.22
C LYS A 288 -54.95 19.31 51.86
N ASN A 289 -56.25 19.33 52.10
CA ASN A 289 -57.08 20.52 51.86
C ASN A 289 -56.66 21.68 52.75
N ILE A 290 -56.46 21.42 54.05
CA ILE A 290 -56.00 22.43 55.01
C ILE A 290 -54.58 22.91 54.67
N GLN A 291 -53.67 22.01 54.30
CA GLN A 291 -52.32 22.34 53.84
C GLN A 291 -52.35 23.28 52.63
N SER A 292 -53.17 22.98 51.62
CA SER A 292 -53.29 23.83 50.43
C SER A 292 -53.75 25.25 50.77
N LEU A 293 -54.75 25.39 51.65
CA LEU A 293 -55.22 26.70 52.11
C LEU A 293 -54.16 27.44 52.94
N ILE A 294 -53.30 26.71 53.67
CA ILE A 294 -52.17 27.30 54.39
C ILE A 294 -51.14 27.88 53.43
N LEU A 295 -50.82 27.14 52.35
CA LEU A 295 -49.89 27.57 51.30
C LEU A 295 -50.43 28.73 50.46
N GLN A 296 -51.76 28.90 50.40
CA GLN A 296 -52.42 30.08 49.84
C GLN A 296 -52.42 31.30 50.79
N GLY A 297 -51.86 31.18 51.99
CA GLY A 297 -51.75 32.29 52.94
C GLY A 297 -52.96 32.48 53.86
N LYS A 298 -53.98 31.60 53.81
CA LYS A 298 -55.21 31.78 54.61
C LYS A 298 -55.00 31.54 56.10
N THR A 299 -55.56 32.40 56.93
CA THR A 299 -55.57 32.26 58.39
C THR A 299 -56.42 31.08 58.85
N ASN A 300 -56.19 30.56 60.06
CA ASN A 300 -56.96 29.42 60.57
C ASN A 300 -58.48 29.71 60.66
N LYS A 301 -58.86 30.99 60.81
CA LYS A 301 -60.27 31.42 60.82
C LYS A 301 -60.89 31.34 59.43
N GLU A 302 -60.17 31.80 58.41
CA GLU A 302 -60.62 31.69 57.01
C GLU A 302 -60.71 30.22 56.57
N ILE A 303 -59.74 29.39 56.95
CA ILE A 303 -59.76 27.94 56.68
C ILE A 303 -60.98 27.27 57.32
N ALA A 304 -61.32 27.65 58.55
CA ALA A 304 -62.50 27.13 59.25
C ALA A 304 -63.81 27.47 58.52
N ILE A 305 -63.90 28.70 58.00
CA ILE A 305 -65.06 29.17 57.21
C ILE A 305 -65.12 28.42 55.87
N ASP A 306 -64.00 28.36 55.14
CA ASP A 306 -63.94 27.75 53.80
C ASP A 306 -64.27 26.25 53.81
N LEU A 307 -63.87 25.54 54.86
CA LEU A 307 -64.08 24.11 55.00
C LEU A 307 -65.33 23.77 55.84
N PHE A 308 -66.08 24.77 56.31
CA PHE A 308 -67.27 24.61 57.17
C PHE A 308 -67.01 23.72 58.40
N ILE A 309 -65.87 23.91 59.06
CA ILE A 309 -65.47 23.17 60.28
C ILE A 309 -65.10 24.12 61.41
N SER A 310 -65.06 23.62 62.65
CA SER A 310 -64.72 24.44 63.79
C SER A 310 -63.24 24.85 63.80
N LEU A 311 -62.93 26.02 64.39
CA LEU A 311 -61.55 26.50 64.52
C LEU A 311 -60.65 25.54 65.33
N SER A 312 -61.21 24.83 66.32
CA SER A 312 -60.47 23.81 67.07
C SER A 312 -60.11 22.62 66.19
N THR A 313 -61.03 22.18 65.32
CA THR A 313 -60.77 21.11 64.33
C THR A 313 -59.64 21.49 63.38
N VAL A 314 -59.63 22.73 62.86
CA VAL A 314 -58.53 23.24 62.02
C VAL A 314 -57.20 23.20 62.76
N LYS A 315 -57.14 23.66 64.02
CA LYS A 315 -55.92 23.63 64.83
C LYS A 315 -55.40 22.20 65.01
N THR A 316 -56.28 21.25 65.31
CA THR A 316 -55.93 19.83 65.45
C THR A 316 -55.33 19.26 64.16
N HIS A 317 -55.96 19.52 63.01
CA HIS A 317 -55.42 19.07 61.72
C HIS A 317 -54.07 19.72 61.41
N ILE A 318 -53.86 21.00 61.74
CA ILE A 318 -52.57 21.68 61.56
C ILE A 318 -51.48 21.04 62.43
N THR A 319 -51.77 20.74 63.69
CA THR A 319 -50.83 20.04 64.57
C THR A 319 -50.46 18.67 64.01
N ASN A 320 -51.43 17.93 63.47
CA ASN A 320 -51.19 16.63 62.84
C ASN A 320 -50.36 16.76 61.56
N ILE A 321 -50.62 17.77 60.71
CA ILE A 321 -49.82 18.08 59.53
C ILE A 321 -48.37 18.37 59.92
N TYR A 322 -48.16 19.21 60.92
CA TYR A 322 -46.81 19.56 61.41
C TYR A 322 -46.06 18.35 61.95
N SER A 323 -46.75 17.53 62.75
CA SER A 323 -46.19 16.27 63.28
C SER A 323 -45.81 15.30 62.15
N LYS A 324 -46.71 15.08 61.19
CA LYS A 324 -46.47 14.18 60.04
C LYS A 324 -45.32 14.68 59.17
N LEU A 325 -45.32 15.95 58.80
CA LEU A 325 -44.30 16.54 57.93
C LEU A 325 -42.99 16.91 58.66
N LYS A 326 -42.93 16.69 59.98
CA LYS A 326 -41.78 17.04 60.84
C LYS A 326 -41.36 18.49 60.65
N VAL A 327 -42.33 19.40 60.75
CA VAL A 327 -42.13 20.86 60.73
C VAL A 327 -42.65 21.46 62.03
N SER A 328 -42.03 22.52 62.50
CA SER A 328 -42.33 23.15 63.79
C SER A 328 -43.19 24.41 63.68
N SER A 329 -43.28 25.00 62.48
CA SER A 329 -43.98 26.27 62.26
C SER A 329 -44.64 26.38 60.90
N ARG A 330 -45.59 27.31 60.80
CA ARG A 330 -46.25 27.66 59.53
C ARG A 330 -45.26 28.17 58.48
N GLN A 331 -44.30 29.00 58.91
CA GLN A 331 -43.26 29.53 58.02
C GLN A 331 -42.35 28.42 57.51
N GLU A 332 -42.00 27.46 58.37
CA GLU A 332 -41.21 26.28 57.98
C GLU A 332 -41.98 25.39 57.00
N LEU A 333 -43.28 25.19 57.20
CA LEU A 333 -44.13 24.46 56.26
C LEU A 333 -44.14 25.11 54.86
N ILE A 334 -44.34 26.43 54.80
CA ILE A 334 -44.36 27.20 53.54
C ILE A 334 -42.98 27.16 52.85
N ARG A 335 -41.90 27.27 53.62
CA ARG A 335 -40.54 27.20 53.08
C ARG A 335 -40.20 25.83 52.49
N ARG A 336 -40.67 24.74 53.12
CA ARG A 336 -40.36 23.36 52.73
C ARG A 336 -41.18 22.90 51.52
N LEU A 337 -42.35 23.50 51.29
CA LEU A 337 -43.28 23.15 50.21
C LEU A 337 -43.71 24.42 49.47
N PRO A 338 -42.82 25.02 48.66
CA PRO A 338 -43.21 26.16 47.82
C PRO A 338 -44.27 25.74 46.80
N ASN A 339 -45.24 26.63 46.55
CA ASN A 339 -46.32 26.46 45.56
C ASN A 339 -45.78 26.18 44.15
#